data_AF-A0A662SSG9-F1
#
_entry.id   AF-A0A662SSG9-F1
#
_cell.length_a   1.000
_cell.length_b   1.000
_cell.length_c   1.000
_cell.angle_alpha   90.00
_cell.angle_beta   90.00
_cell.angle_gamma   90.00
#
_symmetry.space_group_name_H-M   'P 1'
#
loop_
_entity.id
_entity.type
_entity.pdbx_description
1 polymer ?
#
loop_
_entity_poly.entity_id
_entity_poly.type
_entity_poly.pdbx_seq_one_letter_code
_entity_poly.pdbx_strand_id
1 'polypeptide(L)'
;MTVIPLAGAVDGMNEDGLVVTYNYGYGQDKPRYMAPVTSLVQTVLFKASTVDEALKIIRDSKRGGSAILMVADRDRAVSIRAITKPHWGERSRERENSPHKPLSHRAHEENRHITQRVLQAQQEGREGIKR
;
A
#
# COMPACT_ATOMS: atom_id res chain seq x y z
N MET A 1 -6.40 11.01 2.57
CA MET A 1 -6.58 12.47 2.77
C MET A 1 -5.22 13.15 2.95
N THR A 2 -4.79 13.89 1.94
CA THR A 2 -3.63 14.79 2.04
C THR A 2 -4.07 16.06 2.80
N VAL A 3 -3.31 16.48 3.81
CA VAL A 3 -3.62 17.66 4.65
C VAL A 3 -2.46 18.65 4.57
N ILE A 4 -2.74 19.96 4.57
CA ILE A 4 -1.67 20.98 4.61
C ILE A 4 -1.07 20.97 6.03
N PRO A 5 0.28 20.96 6.21
CA PRO A 5 1.34 21.17 5.22
C PRO A 5 2.07 19.89 4.75
N LEU A 6 1.40 18.74 4.64
CA LEU A 6 2.02 17.48 4.21
C LEU A 6 2.60 17.61 2.80
N ALA A 7 3.92 17.45 2.69
CA ALA A 7 4.59 17.33 1.40
C ALA A 7 4.29 15.95 0.77
N GLY A 8 3.78 15.94 -0.46
CA GLY A 8 3.43 14.72 -1.18
C GLY A 8 1.93 14.45 -1.25
N ALA A 9 1.60 13.20 -1.58
CA ALA A 9 0.24 12.71 -1.62
C ALA A 9 0.14 11.39 -0.83
N VAL A 10 -1.01 11.12 -0.23
CA VAL A 10 -1.31 9.81 0.38
C VAL A 10 -2.24 8.97 -0.50
N ASP A 11 -2.95 9.60 -1.41
CA ASP A 11 -3.84 8.97 -2.37
C ASP A 11 -4.03 9.90 -3.57
N GLY A 12 -4.52 9.37 -4.68
CA GLY A 12 -4.89 10.16 -5.85
C GLY A 12 -5.14 9.33 -7.10
N MET A 13 -5.64 10.01 -8.12
CA MET A 13 -5.73 9.52 -9.50
C MET A 13 -5.13 10.59 -10.41
N ASN A 14 -4.32 10.21 -11.40
CA ASN A 14 -3.81 11.15 -12.39
C ASN A 14 -4.68 11.19 -13.65
N GLU A 15 -4.31 12.06 -14.59
CA GLU A 15 -5.08 12.30 -15.82
C GLU A 15 -5.17 11.07 -16.74
N ASP A 16 -4.19 10.15 -16.64
CA ASP A 16 -4.17 8.90 -17.39
C ASP A 16 -5.07 7.81 -16.77
N GLY A 17 -5.66 8.07 -15.61
CA GLY A 17 -6.50 7.14 -14.88
C GLY A 17 -5.73 6.16 -13.99
N LEU A 18 -4.43 6.38 -13.76
CA LEU A 18 -3.66 5.63 -12.76
C LEU A 18 -4.06 6.10 -11.36
N VAL A 19 -4.46 5.15 -10.52
CA VAL A 19 -4.83 5.36 -9.13
C VAL A 19 -3.73 4.82 -8.21
N VAL A 20 -3.35 5.61 -7.21
CA VAL A 20 -2.45 5.19 -6.13
C VAL A 20 -3.09 5.50 -4.79
N THR A 21 -3.06 4.55 -3.88
CA THR A 21 -3.39 4.77 -2.47
C THR A 21 -2.28 4.24 -1.59
N TYR A 22 -1.96 4.98 -0.54
CA TYR A 22 -0.91 4.65 0.41
C TYR A 22 -1.50 4.44 1.80
N ASN A 23 -1.35 3.21 2.30
CA ASN A 23 -1.56 2.84 3.69
C ASN A 23 -0.21 2.66 4.40
N TYR A 24 -0.17 3.06 5.67
CA TYR A 24 1.02 2.93 6.50
C TYR A 24 1.45 1.47 6.65
N GLY A 25 2.71 1.19 6.32
CA GLY A 25 3.35 -0.08 6.67
C GLY A 25 4.10 0.10 7.97
N TYR A 26 3.83 -0.75 8.97
CA TYR A 26 4.67 -0.81 10.16
C TYR A 26 5.91 -1.67 9.85
N GLY A 27 7.08 -1.04 9.78
CA GLY A 27 8.37 -1.70 9.63
C GLY A 27 9.29 -1.33 10.77
N GLN A 28 10.08 -2.29 11.25
CA GLN A 28 11.06 -2.05 12.32
C GLN A 28 12.48 -1.78 11.78
N ASP A 29 12.66 -1.87 10.46
CA ASP A 29 13.93 -1.58 9.81
C ASP A 29 14.29 -0.10 9.96
N LYS A 30 15.55 0.17 10.33
CA LYS A 30 16.08 1.54 10.34
C LYS A 30 16.20 2.05 8.89
N PRO A 31 15.58 3.19 8.54
CA PRO A 31 15.61 3.69 7.19
C PRO A 31 17.02 4.16 6.79
N ARG A 32 17.52 3.68 5.64
CA ARG A 32 18.78 4.16 5.04
C ARG A 32 18.61 5.53 4.34
N TYR A 33 17.41 5.83 3.89
CA TYR A 33 17.04 7.08 3.22
C TYR A 33 15.87 7.72 3.95
N MET A 34 15.80 9.05 3.97
CA MET A 34 14.77 9.81 4.71
C MET A 34 13.69 10.43 3.81
N ALA A 35 13.67 10.09 2.51
CA ALA A 35 12.61 10.56 1.62
C ALA A 35 11.28 9.91 1.99
N PRO A 36 10.19 10.68 2.22
CA PRO A 36 8.92 10.15 2.69
C PRO A 36 8.19 9.41 1.56
N VAL A 37 7.41 8.39 1.93
CA VAL A 37 6.57 7.62 1.00
C VAL A 37 5.57 8.53 0.28
N THR A 38 5.10 9.59 0.91
CA THR A 38 4.15 10.54 0.31
C THR A 38 4.73 11.26 -0.90
N SER A 39 6.03 11.58 -0.89
CA SER A 39 6.72 12.13 -2.07
C SER A 39 6.88 11.08 -3.18
N LEU A 40 7.05 9.80 -2.84
CA LEU A 40 7.04 8.72 -3.82
C LEU A 40 5.66 8.60 -4.49
N VAL A 41 4.58 8.61 -3.71
CA VAL A 41 3.21 8.55 -4.24
C VAL A 41 2.96 9.71 -5.21
N GLN A 42 3.34 10.94 -4.83
CA GLN A 42 3.24 12.09 -5.73
C GLN A 42 4.08 11.91 -7.01
N THR A 43 5.30 11.36 -6.88
CA THR A 43 6.16 11.08 -8.04
C THR A 43 5.53 10.06 -8.99
N VAL A 44 4.91 9.00 -8.46
CA VAL A 44 4.22 7.99 -9.28
C VAL A 44 3.04 8.63 -10.00
N LEU A 45 2.17 9.35 -9.28
CA LEU A 45 1.01 10.03 -9.88
C LEU A 45 1.43 11.03 -10.97
N PHE A 46 2.59 11.67 -10.83
CA PHE A 46 3.09 12.62 -11.82
C PHE A 46 3.78 11.97 -13.03
N LYS A 47 4.38 10.78 -12.89
CA LYS A 47 5.29 10.22 -13.91
C LYS A 47 4.82 8.93 -14.58
N ALA A 48 3.90 8.20 -13.97
CA ALA A 48 3.45 6.91 -14.49
C ALA A 48 2.03 7.00 -15.04
N SER A 49 1.78 6.38 -16.18
CA SER A 49 0.45 6.25 -16.77
C SER A 49 -0.12 4.84 -16.58
N THR A 50 0.74 3.87 -16.26
CA THR A 50 0.38 2.44 -16.09
C THR A 50 0.90 1.86 -14.77
N VAL A 51 0.33 0.73 -14.35
CA VAL A 51 0.78 -0.04 -13.18
C VAL A 51 2.23 -0.49 -13.35
N ASP A 52 2.66 -0.91 -14.55
CA ASP A 52 4.05 -1.36 -14.78
C ASP A 52 5.08 -0.23 -14.58
N GLU A 53 4.78 0.96 -15.08
CA GLU A 53 5.62 2.14 -14.88
C GLU A 53 5.66 2.55 -13.40
N ALA A 54 4.52 2.51 -12.73
CA ALA A 54 4.43 2.77 -11.30
C ALA A 54 5.28 1.76 -10.50
N LEU A 55 5.19 0.47 -10.81
CA LEU A 55 5.99 -0.59 -10.19
C LEU A 55 7.48 -0.35 -10.38
N LYS A 56 7.89 0.07 -11.58
CA LYS A 56 9.29 0.41 -11.87
C LYS A 56 9.78 1.56 -11.00
N ILE A 57 9.02 2.66 -10.93
CA ILE A 57 9.36 3.83 -10.09
C ILE A 57 9.44 3.43 -8.61
N ILE A 58 8.45 2.68 -8.11
CA ILE A 58 8.39 2.25 -6.71
C ILE A 58 9.59 1.37 -6.36
N ARG A 59 9.94 0.41 -7.23
CA ARG A 59 11.07 -0.51 -7.04
C ARG A 59 12.41 0.21 -7.00
N ASP A 60 12.60 1.17 -7.90
CA ASP A 60 13.87 1.89 -8.03
C ASP A 60 14.02 3.01 -6.99
N SER A 61 12.91 3.48 -6.42
CA SER A 61 12.91 4.58 -5.44
C SER A 61 13.82 4.36 -4.22
N LYS A 62 14.45 5.46 -3.80
CA LYS A 62 15.11 5.57 -2.49
C LYS A 62 14.12 6.26 -1.55
N ARG A 63 13.50 5.51 -0.65
CA ARG A 63 12.54 6.00 0.35
C ARG A 63 12.85 5.45 1.74
N GLY A 64 12.37 6.16 2.75
CA GLY A 64 12.34 5.70 4.14
C GLY A 64 11.00 5.05 4.50
N GLY A 65 11.02 4.24 5.56
CA GLY A 65 9.83 3.62 6.13
C GLY A 65 9.26 2.46 5.31
N SER A 66 8.12 1.94 5.79
CA SER A 66 7.37 0.87 5.13
C SER A 66 6.01 1.37 4.67
N ALA A 67 5.49 0.77 3.62
CA ALA A 67 4.24 1.16 2.98
C ALA A 67 3.48 -0.05 2.46
N ILE A 68 2.15 0.07 2.45
CA ILE A 68 1.26 -0.77 1.68
C ILE A 68 0.67 0.15 0.62
N LEU A 69 1.09 -0.03 -0.63
CA LEU A 69 0.61 0.75 -1.76
C LEU A 69 -0.39 -0.10 -2.54
N MET A 70 -1.54 0.47 -2.90
CA MET A 70 -2.42 -0.13 -3.90
C MET A 70 -2.35 0.75 -5.14
N VAL A 71 -2.03 0.13 -6.27
CA VAL A 71 -1.86 0.78 -7.56
C VAL A 71 -2.80 0.11 -8.54
N ALA A 72 -3.57 0.89 -9.29
CA ALA A 72 -4.48 0.37 -10.29
C ALA A 72 -4.51 1.28 -11.50
N ASP A 73 -4.67 0.70 -12.68
CA ASP A 73 -4.97 1.38 -13.93
C ASP A 73 -6.24 0.76 -14.54
N ARG A 74 -6.48 1.02 -15.84
CA ARG A 74 -7.64 0.49 -16.57
C ARG A 74 -7.65 -1.04 -16.67
N ASP A 75 -6.47 -1.65 -16.69
CA ASP A 75 -6.31 -3.05 -17.05
C ASP A 75 -6.21 -3.95 -15.81
N ARG A 76 -5.56 -3.48 -14.74
CA ARG A 76 -5.33 -4.29 -13.55
C ARG A 76 -5.13 -3.49 -12.27
N ALA A 77 -5.16 -4.21 -11.15
CA ALA A 77 -4.85 -3.68 -9.84
C ALA A 77 -3.81 -4.55 -9.12
N VAL A 78 -2.89 -3.91 -8.41
CA VAL A 78 -1.84 -4.55 -7.64
C VAL A 78 -1.77 -3.94 -6.24
N SER A 79 -1.58 -4.80 -5.24
CA SER A 79 -1.19 -4.40 -3.90
C SER A 79 0.28 -4.71 -3.70
N ILE A 80 1.03 -3.72 -3.23
CA ILE A 80 2.47 -3.76 -3.05
C ILE A 80 2.75 -3.55 -1.57
N ARG A 81 3.33 -4.57 -0.94
CA ARG A 81 3.95 -4.41 0.37
C ARG A 81 5.39 -3.96 0.17
N ALA A 82 5.65 -2.70 0.46
CA ALA A 82 6.92 -2.05 0.22
C ALA A 82 7.61 -1.77 1.58
N ILE A 83 8.48 -2.66 2.04
CA ILE A 83 9.29 -2.47 3.25
C ILE A 83 10.63 -1.83 2.84
N THR A 84 11.49 -1.45 3.80
CA THR A 84 12.88 -1.07 3.53
C THR A 84 13.54 -2.15 2.67
N LYS A 85 14.29 -1.75 1.62
CA LYS A 85 14.96 -2.70 0.72
C LYS A 85 15.77 -3.73 1.53
N PRO A 86 15.70 -5.04 1.23
CA PRO A 86 15.16 -5.67 0.02
C PRO A 86 13.73 -6.23 0.13
N HIS A 87 13.00 -5.99 1.23
CA HIS A 87 11.73 -6.66 1.47
C HIS A 87 10.59 -6.04 0.65
N TRP A 88 10.25 -6.66 -0.47
CA TRP A 88 9.10 -6.29 -1.31
C TRP A 88 8.25 -7.52 -1.59
N GLY A 89 6.94 -7.34 -1.65
CA GLY A 89 6.00 -8.37 -2.08
C GLY A 89 4.87 -7.74 -2.88
N GLU A 90 4.57 -8.33 -4.02
CA GLU A 90 3.48 -7.90 -4.90
C GLU A 90 2.40 -8.97 -4.91
N ARG A 91 1.14 -8.52 -4.89
CA ARG A 91 -0.02 -9.37 -5.16
C ARG A 91 -0.88 -8.64 -6.18
N SER A 92 -1.00 -9.24 -7.36
CA SER A 92 -1.85 -8.76 -8.44
C SER A 92 -3.23 -9.40 -8.39
N ARG A 93 -4.22 -8.67 -8.88
CA ARG A 93 -5.46 -9.23 -9.39
C ARG A 93 -5.68 -8.65 -10.79
N GLU A 94 -5.70 -9.52 -11.77
CA GLU A 94 -6.24 -9.18 -13.08
C GLU A 94 -7.76 -9.01 -12.98
N ARG A 95 -8.35 -8.14 -13.80
CA ARG A 95 -9.80 -8.06 -13.91
C ARG A 95 -10.32 -9.40 -14.44
N GLU A 96 -10.96 -10.18 -13.58
CA GLU A 96 -11.91 -11.19 -14.05
C GLU A 96 -13.09 -10.43 -14.66
N ASN A 97 -13.42 -10.71 -15.92
CA ASN A 97 -14.52 -10.10 -16.68
C ASN A 97 -15.89 -10.49 -16.08
N SER A 98 -16.20 -10.03 -14.87
CA SER A 98 -17.47 -10.31 -14.18
C SER A 98 -18.01 -9.04 -13.54
N PRO A 99 -19.27 -8.65 -13.85
CA PRO A 99 -19.90 -7.51 -13.21
C PRO A 99 -20.03 -7.79 -11.71
N HIS A 100 -19.48 -6.90 -10.89
CA HIS A 100 -19.59 -6.82 -9.43
C HIS A 100 -20.12 -8.07 -8.72
N LYS A 101 -19.27 -9.08 -8.51
CA LYS A 101 -19.55 -10.10 -7.50
C LYS A 101 -19.20 -9.51 -6.12
N PRO A 102 -20.17 -9.27 -5.22
CA PRO A 102 -19.83 -8.92 -3.85
C PRO A 102 -18.94 -10.04 -3.26
N LEU A 103 -17.98 -9.64 -2.41
CA LEU A 103 -17.13 -10.58 -1.68
C LEU A 103 -18.01 -11.70 -1.12
N SER A 104 -17.71 -12.95 -1.50
CA SER A 104 -18.51 -14.09 -1.04
C SER A 104 -18.54 -14.12 0.48
N HIS A 105 -19.65 -14.58 1.07
CA HIS A 105 -19.84 -14.67 2.52
C HIS A 105 -18.62 -15.33 3.22
N ARG A 106 -18.03 -16.32 2.56
CA ARG A 106 -16.82 -17.03 2.98
C ARG A 106 -15.57 -16.13 3.06
N ALA A 107 -15.35 -15.25 2.09
CA ALA A 107 -14.26 -14.29 2.13
C ALA A 107 -14.47 -13.22 3.23
N HIS A 108 -15.73 -12.93 3.57
CA HIS A 108 -16.07 -12.02 4.66
C HIS A 108 -15.82 -12.63 6.05
N GLU A 109 -16.06 -13.94 6.20
CA GLU A 109 -15.77 -14.72 7.41
C GLU A 109 -14.27 -14.93 7.62
N GLU A 110 -13.54 -15.29 6.56
CA GLU A 110 -12.08 -15.45 6.63
C GLU A 110 -11.38 -14.14 7.02
N ASN A 111 -11.82 -13.01 6.46
CA ASN A 111 -11.28 -11.70 6.84
C ASN A 111 -11.62 -11.33 8.29
N ARG A 112 -12.81 -11.68 8.80
CA ARG A 112 -13.17 -11.45 10.22
C ARG A 112 -12.22 -12.19 11.17
N HIS A 113 -11.90 -13.44 10.87
CA HIS A 113 -10.97 -14.22 11.70
C HIS A 113 -9.55 -13.65 11.67
N ILE A 114 -9.08 -13.18 10.51
CA ILE A 114 -7.76 -12.54 10.38
C ILE A 114 -7.74 -11.22 11.18
N THR A 115 -8.77 -10.39 11.06
CA THR A 115 -8.86 -9.12 11.80
C THR A 115 -8.90 -9.34 13.31
N GLN A 116 -9.65 -10.33 13.80
CA GLN A 116 -9.70 -10.66 15.23
C GLN A 116 -8.35 -11.12 15.77
N ARG A 117 -7.61 -11.94 15.02
CA ARG A 117 -6.27 -12.41 15.43
C ARG A 117 -5.24 -11.28 15.48
N VAL A 118 -5.32 -10.33 14.54
CA VAL A 118 -4.43 -9.14 14.54
C VAL A 118 -4.75 -8.25 15.74
N LEU A 119 -6.03 -8.03 16.04
CA LEU A 119 -6.45 -7.23 17.20
C LEU A 119 -6.00 -7.87 18.53
N GLN A 120 -6.12 -9.19 18.66
CA GLN A 120 -5.72 -9.93 19.85
C GLN A 120 -4.20 -9.87 20.07
N ALA A 121 -3.41 -10.07 19.02
CA ALA A 121 -1.94 -9.94 19.09
C ALA A 121 -1.49 -8.51 19.46
N GLN A 122 -2.24 -7.48 19.05
CA GLN A 122 -1.95 -6.09 19.43
C GLN A 122 -2.30 -5.77 20.89
N GLN A 123 -3.31 -6.45 21.47
CA GLN A 123 -3.65 -6.31 22.88
C GLN A 123 -2.62 -7.02 23.77
N GLU A 124 -2.23 -8.24 23.41
CA GLU A 124 -1.20 -8.99 24.13
C GLU A 124 0.16 -8.28 24.11
N GLY A 125 0.52 -7.64 22.99
CA GLY A 125 1.73 -6.81 22.88
C GLY A 125 1.70 -5.52 23.71
N ARG A 126 0.52 -5.00 24.07
CA ARG A 126 0.38 -3.81 24.94
C ARG A 126 0.47 -4.15 26.43
N GLU A 127 0.02 -5.34 26.82
CA GLU A 127 0.11 -5.83 28.21
C GLU A 127 1.55 -6.21 28.60
N GLY A 128 2.37 -6.67 27.64
CA GLY A 128 3.78 -7.02 27.88
C GLY A 128 4.74 -5.85 28.11
N ILE A 129 4.31 -4.61 27.85
CA ILE A 129 5.15 -3.38 28.00
C ILE A 129 4.91 -2.69 29.36
N LYS A 130 3.93 -3.16 30.15
CA LYS A 130 3.59 -2.60 31.48
C LYS A 130 4.23 -3.33 32.67
N ARG A 131 5.24 -4.18 32.47
CA ARG A 131 5.98 -4.86 33.55
C ARG A 131 7.43 -4.39 33.61
#